data_AF-A0AAV5VU36-F1
#
_entry.id   AF-A0AAV5VU36-F1
#
_cell.length_a   1.000
_cell.length_b   1.000
_cell.length_c   1.000
_cell.angle_alpha   90.00
_cell.angle_beta   90.00
_cell.angle_gamma   90.00
#
_symmetry.space_group_name_H-M   'P 1'
#
loop_
_entity.id
_entity.type
_entity.pdbx_description
1 polymer ?
#
loop_
_entity_poly.entity_id
_entity_poly.type
_entity_poly.pdbx_seq_one_letter_code
_entity_poly.pdbx_strand_id
1 'polypeptide(L)'
;GSGFPEMKCILRGTMMKEYLTVRTMIGKFIGLALAMSSGIPNGREGPLVHVFSAFAMQLSKVAAFTDIYRNDSRCSEMLAAGAAVGVVATFSAPVGGVLLSIELTSVLFAVRYKWKGSHTPTTACLSWRLQSLIEAGELDIQPQYQTRFPPGKAFSAQELPLFALLGMIVGLFSVGVIKVHRFWVLFMRRNWFFKKVFQANFFIYPLFASFIFGSITYPESLGQFMAGKVDHSFIGDLTVSRACKTKTLWAHVISHSITDNYTGLNHDVSIFVSLPVFIVVYFFLSILCTTMPVPSGVILSALGIGAATGRLMGEVFSIFNNGFVWTGAVHQAIYPGVYAVVGSAAMVGSVTHTISTAVIMFEMTGQLLALLPVLIGVIVANAVHSYFEISIIDSMIQLRKLPYLPDISIGCSMFHSITVRQFMIQPVYSVVRKATTYRQAQKLLACSPKISIFPIVDS
;
A
#
# COMPACT_ATOMS: atom_id res chain seq x y z
N GLY A 1 12.27 3.71 -5.21
CA GLY A 1 11.36 3.90 -4.06
C GLY A 1 9.90 3.88 -4.51
N SER A 2 8.98 3.76 -3.54
CA SER A 2 7.51 3.65 -3.67
C SER A 2 6.88 4.67 -4.62
N GLY A 3 6.85 5.95 -4.29
CA GLY A 3 6.24 6.99 -5.14
C GLY A 3 4.91 7.54 -4.64
N PHE A 4 4.25 6.87 -3.68
CA PHE A 4 3.13 7.44 -2.93
C PHE A 4 3.50 8.72 -2.15
N PRO A 5 4.62 8.77 -1.39
CA PRO A 5 5.02 9.98 -0.65
C PRO A 5 5.13 11.21 -1.55
N GLU A 6 5.82 11.07 -2.68
CA GLU A 6 6.01 12.16 -3.64
C GLU A 6 4.69 12.58 -4.30
N MET A 7 3.84 11.63 -4.69
CA MET A 7 2.53 11.95 -5.26
C MET A 7 1.62 12.66 -4.26
N LYS A 8 1.65 12.27 -2.97
CA LYS A 8 0.92 12.97 -1.90
C LYS A 8 1.42 14.41 -1.74
N CYS A 9 2.73 14.66 -1.84
CA CYS A 9 3.30 16.01 -1.82
C CYS A 9 2.89 16.85 -3.05
N ILE A 10 2.91 16.25 -4.25
CA ILE A 10 2.53 16.91 -5.50
C ILE A 10 1.06 17.32 -5.47
N LEU A 11 0.17 16.42 -5.06
CA LEU A 11 -1.27 16.68 -4.99
C LEU A 11 -1.67 17.67 -3.87
N ARG A 12 -0.81 17.89 -2.88
CA ARG A 12 -0.95 19.01 -1.92
C ARG A 12 -0.39 20.34 -2.43
N GLY A 13 0.14 20.40 -3.65
CA GLY A 13 0.56 21.65 -4.31
C GLY A 13 2.07 21.85 -4.44
N THR A 14 2.91 20.94 -3.92
CA THR A 14 4.37 21.03 -4.10
C THR A 14 4.81 20.33 -5.38
N MET A 15 4.74 21.07 -6.50
CA MET A 15 5.03 20.51 -7.83
C MET A 15 6.52 20.15 -8.02
N MET A 16 6.83 18.86 -8.08
CA MET A 16 8.17 18.33 -8.37
C MET A 16 8.30 18.01 -9.86
N LYS A 17 8.68 19.00 -10.69
CA LYS A 17 8.69 18.86 -12.17
C LYS A 17 9.62 17.76 -12.70
N GLU A 18 10.78 17.58 -12.08
CA GLU A 18 11.76 16.55 -12.49
C GLU A 18 11.27 15.12 -12.22
N TYR A 19 10.35 14.97 -11.26
CA TYR A 19 9.81 13.68 -10.85
C TYR A 19 8.82 13.09 -11.86
N LEU A 20 8.17 13.91 -12.70
CA LEU A 20 7.13 13.47 -13.65
C LEU A 20 7.64 13.43 -15.10
N THR A 21 8.92 13.11 -15.30
CA THR A 21 9.56 13.08 -16.61
C THR A 21 9.43 11.71 -17.29
N VAL A 22 9.40 11.68 -18.63
CA VAL A 22 9.37 10.43 -19.43
C VAL A 22 10.53 9.50 -19.06
N ARG A 23 11.73 10.06 -18.82
CA ARG A 23 12.92 9.30 -18.42
C ARG A 23 12.69 8.55 -17.10
N THR A 24 12.10 9.20 -16.10
CA THR A 24 11.79 8.55 -14.82
C THR A 24 10.71 7.49 -14.95
N MET A 25 9.71 7.71 -15.82
CA MET A 25 8.65 6.76 -16.11
C MET A 25 9.20 5.46 -16.70
N ILE A 26 10.00 5.55 -17.77
CA ILE A 26 10.61 4.38 -18.42
C ILE A 26 11.55 3.65 -17.46
N GLY A 27 12.42 4.39 -16.76
CA GLY A 27 13.36 3.81 -15.81
C GLY A 27 12.68 3.07 -14.67
N LYS A 28 11.57 3.61 -14.13
CA LYS A 28 10.79 2.93 -13.09
C LYS A 28 10.02 1.74 -13.61
N PHE A 29 9.48 1.79 -14.83
CA PHE A 29 8.76 0.67 -15.42
C PHE A 29 9.70 -0.54 -15.59
N ILE A 30 10.87 -0.35 -16.21
CA ILE A 30 11.87 -1.41 -16.39
C ILE A 30 12.41 -1.89 -15.03
N GLY A 31 12.75 -0.96 -14.13
CA GLY A 31 13.25 -1.31 -12.81
C GLY A 31 12.23 -2.09 -11.96
N LEU A 32 10.94 -1.78 -12.09
CA LEU A 32 9.87 -2.51 -11.43
C LEU A 32 9.72 -3.92 -12.00
N ALA A 33 9.76 -4.07 -13.33
CA ALA A 33 9.68 -5.38 -13.98
C ALA A 33 10.80 -6.31 -13.51
N LEU A 34 12.04 -5.81 -13.44
CA LEU A 34 13.20 -6.54 -12.93
C LEU A 34 13.09 -6.84 -11.42
N ALA A 35 12.54 -5.91 -10.64
CA ALA A 35 12.32 -6.13 -9.22
C ALA A 35 11.27 -7.23 -8.97
N MET A 36 10.18 -7.24 -9.74
CA MET A 36 9.15 -8.28 -9.64
C MET A 36 9.67 -9.66 -10.11
N SER A 37 10.48 -9.69 -11.17
CA SER A 37 11.05 -10.95 -11.66
C SER A 37 12.06 -11.58 -10.69
N SER A 38 12.58 -10.80 -9.74
CA SER A 38 13.52 -11.30 -8.72
C SER A 38 12.86 -12.08 -7.58
N GLY A 39 11.53 -12.07 -7.46
CA GLY A 39 10.79 -12.74 -6.38
C GLY A 39 10.95 -12.10 -5.00
N ILE A 40 11.64 -10.96 -4.91
CA ILE A 40 11.77 -10.18 -3.67
C ILE A 40 10.38 -9.67 -3.25
N PRO A 41 10.05 -9.62 -1.94
CA PRO A 41 8.74 -9.22 -1.41
C PRO A 41 8.49 -7.70 -1.53
N ASN A 42 8.56 -7.19 -2.75
CA ASN A 42 8.33 -5.81 -3.11
C ASN A 42 6.98 -5.68 -3.81
N GLY A 43 6.16 -4.75 -3.35
CA GLY A 43 4.90 -4.43 -3.99
C GLY A 43 5.09 -3.61 -5.27
N ARG A 44 4.12 -3.68 -6.18
CA ARG A 44 4.09 -2.90 -7.43
C ARG A 44 3.27 -1.61 -7.35
N GLU A 45 2.58 -1.40 -6.23
CA GLU A 45 1.51 -0.39 -6.11
C GLU A 45 2.04 1.03 -6.24
N GLY A 46 2.99 1.41 -5.38
CA GLY A 46 3.57 2.75 -5.39
C GLY A 46 4.22 3.11 -6.73
N PRO A 47 5.12 2.26 -7.26
CA PRO A 47 5.80 2.57 -8.51
C PRO A 47 4.83 2.71 -9.69
N LEU A 48 3.78 1.89 -9.77
CA LEU A 48 2.76 2.00 -10.82
C LEU A 48 1.95 3.29 -10.68
N VAL A 49 1.54 3.68 -9.47
CA VAL A 49 0.90 4.99 -9.23
C VAL A 49 1.71 6.13 -9.82
N HIS A 50 3.03 6.12 -9.61
CA HIS A 50 3.90 7.14 -10.20
C HIS A 50 4.01 7.05 -11.72
N VAL A 51 4.16 5.84 -12.28
CA VAL A 51 4.25 5.64 -13.74
C VAL A 51 2.99 6.17 -14.44
N PHE A 52 1.81 5.85 -13.92
CA PHE A 52 0.55 6.32 -14.49
C PHE A 52 0.32 7.83 -14.28
N SER A 53 0.71 8.40 -13.13
CA SER A 53 0.69 9.86 -12.95
C SER A 53 1.66 10.59 -13.88
N ALA A 54 2.85 10.04 -14.11
CA ALA A 54 3.80 10.57 -15.08
C ALA A 54 3.24 10.48 -16.51
N PHE A 55 2.62 9.36 -16.88
CA PHE A 55 1.94 9.21 -18.16
C PHE A 55 0.82 10.25 -18.34
N ALA A 56 -0.03 10.45 -17.33
CA ALA A 56 -1.11 11.43 -17.37
C ALA A 56 -0.60 12.88 -17.51
N MET A 57 0.53 13.20 -16.87
CA MET A 57 1.23 14.48 -17.02
C MET A 57 1.77 14.67 -18.45
N GLN A 58 2.34 13.64 -19.08
CA GLN A 58 2.83 13.74 -20.45
C GLN A 58 1.68 13.89 -21.45
N LEU A 59 0.57 13.18 -21.23
CA LEU A 59 -0.64 13.30 -22.03
C LEU A 59 -1.20 14.72 -21.99
N SER A 60 -1.15 15.39 -20.82
CA SER A 60 -1.59 16.79 -20.67
C SER A 60 -0.74 17.78 -21.46
N LYS A 61 0.51 17.45 -21.77
CA LYS A 61 1.44 18.32 -22.53
C LYS A 61 1.28 18.19 -24.05
N VAL A 62 0.54 17.19 -24.52
CA VAL A 62 0.25 17.02 -25.96
C VAL A 62 -0.56 18.23 -26.44
N ALA A 63 -0.26 18.72 -27.65
CA ALA A 63 -0.81 19.97 -28.19
C ALA A 63 -2.35 20.07 -28.13
N ALA A 64 -3.06 18.94 -28.26
CA ALA A 64 -4.51 18.88 -28.17
C ALA A 64 -5.08 19.13 -26.75
N PHE A 65 -4.26 19.01 -25.70
CA PHE A 65 -4.68 19.05 -24.29
C PHE A 65 -3.98 20.15 -23.47
N THR A 66 -3.30 21.10 -24.12
CA THR A 66 -2.51 22.13 -23.42
C THR A 66 -3.33 23.00 -22.48
N ASP A 67 -4.63 23.16 -22.73
CA ASP A 67 -5.54 23.89 -21.85
C ASP A 67 -5.75 23.21 -20.49
N ILE A 68 -5.59 21.89 -20.42
CA ILE A 68 -5.60 21.11 -19.18
C ILE A 68 -4.32 21.34 -18.41
N TYR A 69 -3.17 21.36 -19.10
CA TYR A 69 -1.86 21.59 -18.47
C TYR A 69 -1.69 23.03 -17.95
N ARG A 70 -2.26 24.02 -18.64
CA ARG A 70 -2.19 25.44 -18.24
C ARG A 70 -2.95 25.75 -16.95
N ASN A 71 -3.96 24.96 -16.62
CA ASN A 71 -4.77 25.16 -15.41
C ASN A 71 -4.33 24.18 -14.31
N ASP A 72 -3.74 24.72 -13.24
CA ASP A 72 -3.21 23.91 -12.13
C ASP A 72 -4.27 22.99 -11.51
N SER A 73 -5.54 23.43 -11.44
CA SER A 73 -6.61 22.58 -10.89
C SER A 73 -6.87 21.36 -11.79
N ARG A 74 -7.02 21.57 -13.11
CA ARG A 74 -7.22 20.49 -14.08
C ARG A 74 -5.99 19.57 -14.21
N CYS A 75 -4.80 20.14 -14.08
CA CYS A 75 -3.55 19.38 -14.05
C CYS A 75 -3.49 18.46 -12.82
N SER A 76 -3.85 18.98 -11.63
CA SER A 76 -3.96 18.19 -10.40
C SER A 76 -5.03 17.09 -10.52
N GLU A 77 -6.16 17.38 -11.17
CA GLU A 77 -7.20 16.38 -11.45
C GLU A 77 -6.69 15.24 -12.33
N MET A 78 -5.93 15.57 -13.38
CA MET A 78 -5.34 14.57 -14.27
C MET A 78 -4.31 13.70 -13.53
N LEU A 79 -3.50 14.30 -12.65
CA LEU A 79 -2.54 13.57 -11.82
C LEU A 79 -3.23 12.63 -10.82
N ALA A 80 -4.31 13.08 -10.19
CA ALA A 80 -5.11 12.27 -9.28
C ALA A 80 -5.79 11.11 -10.02
N ALA A 81 -6.30 11.33 -11.23
CA ALA A 81 -6.85 10.29 -12.08
C ALA A 81 -5.78 9.26 -12.48
N GLY A 82 -4.58 9.72 -12.88
CA GLY A 82 -3.44 8.84 -13.17
C GLY A 82 -3.02 8.01 -11.96
N ALA A 83 -3.02 8.61 -10.76
CA ALA A 83 -2.74 7.88 -9.52
C ALA A 83 -3.79 6.79 -9.26
N ALA A 84 -5.08 7.11 -9.43
CA ALA A 84 -6.17 6.15 -9.25
C ALA A 84 -6.10 4.99 -10.24
N VAL A 85 -5.83 5.27 -11.52
CA VAL A 85 -5.61 4.23 -12.54
C VAL A 85 -4.45 3.31 -12.13
N GLY A 86 -3.36 3.86 -11.60
CA GLY A 86 -2.23 3.07 -11.12
C GLY A 86 -2.60 2.12 -9.98
N VAL A 87 -3.34 2.59 -8.97
CA VAL A 87 -3.81 1.72 -7.87
C VAL A 87 -4.73 0.63 -8.39
N VAL A 88 -5.71 0.99 -9.23
CA VAL A 88 -6.70 0.05 -9.75
C VAL A 88 -6.05 -1.01 -10.65
N ALA A 89 -5.09 -0.63 -11.50
CA ALA A 89 -4.33 -1.58 -12.30
C ALA A 89 -3.53 -2.57 -11.44
N THR A 90 -3.10 -2.18 -10.24
CA THR A 90 -2.30 -3.06 -9.37
C THR A 90 -3.13 -4.14 -8.69
N PHE A 91 -4.33 -3.79 -8.23
CA PHE A 91 -5.22 -4.67 -7.46
C PHE A 91 -6.34 -5.29 -8.30
N SER A 92 -6.52 -4.85 -9.55
CA SER A 92 -7.67 -5.21 -10.39
C SER A 92 -9.01 -4.97 -9.68
N ALA A 93 -9.07 -3.91 -8.86
CA ALA A 93 -10.16 -3.57 -7.95
C ALA A 93 -10.60 -2.12 -8.23
N PRO A 94 -11.62 -1.88 -9.09
CA PRO A 94 -11.97 -0.55 -9.55
C PRO A 94 -12.55 0.35 -8.46
N VAL A 95 -13.49 -0.13 -7.63
CA VAL A 95 -14.10 0.72 -6.60
C VAL A 95 -13.14 0.87 -5.44
N GLY A 96 -12.55 -0.23 -4.98
CA GLY A 96 -11.60 -0.22 -3.87
C GLY A 96 -10.35 0.60 -4.18
N GLY A 97 -9.80 0.46 -5.39
CA GLY A 97 -8.58 1.16 -5.80
C GLY A 97 -8.75 2.67 -5.95
N VAL A 98 -9.92 3.13 -6.45
CA VAL A 98 -10.22 4.57 -6.49
C VAL A 98 -10.36 5.15 -5.09
N LEU A 99 -11.09 4.45 -4.20
CA LEU A 99 -11.22 4.88 -2.80
C LEU A 99 -9.86 4.93 -2.10
N LEU A 100 -9.01 3.92 -2.28
CA LEU A 100 -7.67 3.91 -1.72
C LEU A 100 -6.79 5.04 -2.26
N SER A 101 -6.85 5.30 -3.57
CA SER A 101 -6.13 6.43 -4.16
C SER A 101 -6.58 7.75 -3.53
N ILE A 102 -7.89 7.94 -3.30
CA ILE A 102 -8.43 9.16 -2.68
C ILE A 102 -7.92 9.30 -1.24
N GLU A 103 -8.06 8.23 -0.43
CA GLU A 103 -7.65 8.20 0.97
C GLU A 103 -6.14 8.45 1.14
N LEU A 104 -5.30 7.90 0.25
CA LEU A 104 -3.84 8.05 0.34
C LEU A 104 -3.31 9.39 -0.18
N THR A 105 -3.95 9.96 -1.21
CA THR A 105 -3.35 11.08 -1.97
C THR A 105 -4.00 12.44 -1.74
N SER A 106 -5.23 12.53 -1.24
CA SER A 106 -5.99 13.78 -1.20
C SER A 106 -6.65 14.07 0.15
N VAL A 107 -6.72 15.35 0.53
CA VAL A 107 -7.43 15.84 1.74
C VAL A 107 -8.81 16.39 1.39
N LEU A 108 -8.94 16.99 0.21
CA LEU A 108 -10.18 17.60 -0.28
C LEU A 108 -10.45 17.06 -1.67
N PHE A 109 -11.55 16.31 -1.81
CA PHE A 109 -11.92 15.68 -3.06
C PHE A 109 -13.28 16.18 -3.53
N ALA A 110 -13.32 16.92 -4.64
CA ALA A 110 -14.57 17.31 -5.26
C ALA A 110 -15.27 16.08 -5.84
N VAL A 111 -16.59 15.95 -5.61
CA VAL A 111 -17.40 14.81 -6.07
C VAL A 111 -17.31 14.60 -7.60
N ARG A 112 -17.03 15.65 -8.37
CA ARG A 112 -16.78 15.60 -9.83
C ARG A 112 -15.62 14.67 -10.21
N TYR A 113 -14.67 14.46 -9.30
CA TYR A 113 -13.51 13.59 -9.48
C TYR A 113 -13.87 12.09 -9.39
N LYS A 114 -14.97 11.73 -8.72
CA LYS A 114 -15.41 10.32 -8.56
C LYS A 114 -15.82 9.68 -9.88
N TRP A 115 -16.45 10.43 -10.79
CA TRP A 115 -16.97 9.86 -12.04
C TRP A 115 -15.87 9.69 -13.09
N LYS A 116 -15.05 10.72 -13.33
CA LYS A 116 -13.89 10.60 -14.25
C LYS A 116 -12.83 9.63 -13.71
N GLY A 117 -12.58 9.67 -12.40
CA GLY A 117 -11.72 8.73 -11.70
C GLY A 117 -12.30 7.32 -11.58
N SER A 118 -13.57 7.07 -11.92
CA SER A 118 -14.15 5.71 -11.93
C SER A 118 -14.16 5.09 -13.33
N HIS A 119 -14.39 5.87 -14.40
CA HIS A 119 -14.48 5.33 -15.76
C HIS A 119 -13.12 4.91 -16.35
N THR A 120 -12.06 5.67 -16.10
CA THR A 120 -10.72 5.33 -16.64
C THR A 120 -10.10 4.11 -15.95
N PRO A 121 -10.26 3.94 -14.63
CA PRO A 121 -9.76 2.73 -13.99
C PRO A 121 -10.59 1.49 -14.26
N THR A 122 -11.92 1.60 -14.45
CA THR A 122 -12.74 0.46 -14.84
C THR A 122 -12.38 -0.06 -16.24
N THR A 123 -12.07 0.83 -17.19
CA THR A 123 -11.56 0.40 -18.50
C THR A 123 -10.17 -0.24 -18.43
N ALA A 124 -9.30 0.22 -17.54
CA ALA A 124 -8.01 -0.41 -17.28
C ALA A 124 -8.14 -1.80 -16.64
N CYS A 125 -9.06 -1.97 -15.69
CA CYS A 125 -9.42 -3.29 -15.17
C CYS A 125 -9.98 -4.19 -16.27
N LEU A 126 -10.92 -3.67 -17.08
CA LEU A 126 -11.53 -4.43 -18.16
C LEU A 126 -10.47 -4.87 -19.19
N SER A 127 -9.54 -4.00 -19.58
CA SER A 127 -8.48 -4.37 -20.53
C SER A 127 -7.53 -5.42 -19.97
N TRP A 128 -7.13 -5.32 -18.70
CA TRP A 128 -6.33 -6.36 -18.04
C TRP A 128 -7.07 -7.71 -18.00
N ARG A 129 -8.36 -7.69 -17.68
CA ARG A 129 -9.20 -8.90 -17.64
C ARG A 129 -9.41 -9.49 -19.04
N LEU A 130 -9.65 -8.66 -20.04
CA LEU A 130 -9.76 -9.10 -21.44
C LEU A 130 -8.45 -9.73 -21.92
N GLN A 131 -7.29 -9.15 -21.57
CA GLN A 131 -6.00 -9.74 -21.89
C GLN A 131 -5.85 -11.13 -21.27
N SER A 132 -6.23 -11.29 -19.99
CA SER A 132 -6.17 -12.62 -19.34
C SER A 132 -7.11 -13.64 -19.98
N LEU A 133 -8.26 -13.23 -20.52
CA LEU A 133 -9.16 -14.13 -21.26
C LEU A 133 -8.54 -14.59 -22.59
N ILE A 134 -7.85 -13.69 -23.29
CA ILE A 134 -7.16 -14.01 -24.55
C ILE A 134 -6.03 -15.01 -24.30
N GLU A 135 -5.31 -14.86 -23.19
CA GLU A 135 -4.19 -15.74 -22.82
C GLU A 135 -4.65 -17.10 -22.27
N ALA A 136 -5.71 -17.14 -21.46
CA ALA A 136 -6.18 -18.37 -20.81
C ALA A 136 -7.11 -19.22 -21.68
N GLY A 137 -7.77 -18.64 -22.69
CA GLY A 137 -8.71 -19.35 -23.56
C GLY A 137 -10.03 -19.78 -22.90
N GLU A 138 -10.21 -19.50 -21.60
CA GLU A 138 -11.44 -19.75 -20.85
C GLU A 138 -12.24 -18.44 -20.68
N LEU A 139 -13.56 -18.51 -20.87
CA LEU A 139 -14.48 -17.35 -20.79
C LEU A 139 -14.80 -16.90 -19.35
N ASP A 140 -14.14 -17.47 -18.34
CA ASP A 140 -14.50 -17.26 -16.94
C ASP A 140 -13.67 -16.13 -16.31
N ILE A 141 -14.31 -14.98 -16.04
CA ILE A 141 -13.67 -13.80 -15.45
C ILE A 141 -13.57 -14.02 -13.94
N GLN A 142 -12.48 -14.65 -13.50
CA GLN A 142 -12.25 -14.88 -12.08
C GLN A 142 -11.46 -13.74 -11.40
N PRO A 143 -11.79 -13.38 -10.15
CA PRO A 143 -11.06 -12.36 -9.39
C PRO A 143 -9.63 -12.84 -9.09
N GLN A 144 -8.72 -11.92 -8.75
CA GLN A 144 -7.28 -12.21 -8.70
C GLN A 144 -6.91 -13.26 -7.62
N TYR A 145 -7.64 -13.28 -6.50
CA TYR A 145 -7.48 -14.27 -5.43
C TYR A 145 -8.83 -14.86 -5.06
N GLN A 146 -9.47 -15.57 -6.01
CA GLN A 146 -10.81 -16.11 -5.79
C GLN A 146 -10.86 -17.05 -4.58
N THR A 147 -11.65 -16.68 -3.58
CA THR A 147 -11.98 -17.56 -2.45
C THR A 147 -13.38 -18.14 -2.65
N ARG A 148 -13.55 -19.43 -2.36
CA ARG A 148 -14.86 -20.10 -2.38
C ARG A 148 -15.21 -20.58 -0.98
N PHE A 149 -15.86 -19.73 -0.19
CA PHE A 149 -16.44 -20.09 1.11
C PHE A 149 -17.89 -20.60 0.92
N PRO A 150 -18.32 -21.64 1.68
CA PRO A 150 -19.69 -22.14 1.57
C PRO A 150 -20.73 -21.05 1.88
N PRO A 151 -21.75 -20.86 1.02
CA PRO A 151 -22.76 -19.83 1.23
C PRO A 151 -23.56 -20.10 2.52
N GLY A 152 -23.75 -19.07 3.34
CA GLY A 152 -24.49 -19.15 4.60
C GLY A 152 -23.77 -19.83 5.77
N LYS A 153 -22.52 -20.29 5.59
CA LYS A 153 -21.69 -20.89 6.65
C LYS A 153 -20.31 -20.26 6.77
N ALA A 154 -20.07 -19.11 6.15
CA ALA A 154 -18.73 -18.51 6.10
C ALA A 154 -18.25 -18.02 7.48
N PHE A 155 -19.14 -17.42 8.27
CA PHE A 155 -18.87 -17.01 9.65
C PHE A 155 -20.16 -16.98 10.45
N SER A 156 -20.07 -17.24 11.76
CA SER A 156 -21.16 -17.04 12.71
C SER A 156 -21.11 -15.65 13.35
N ALA A 157 -22.25 -15.11 13.77
CA ALA A 157 -22.30 -13.81 14.47
C ALA A 157 -21.48 -13.79 15.77
N GLN A 158 -21.28 -14.97 16.37
CA GLN A 158 -20.46 -15.18 17.57
C GLN A 158 -18.95 -15.01 17.30
N GLU A 159 -18.52 -15.07 16.04
CA GLU A 159 -17.13 -14.86 15.64
C GLU A 159 -16.79 -13.36 15.49
N LEU A 160 -17.78 -12.46 15.50
CA LEU A 160 -17.55 -11.01 15.35
C LEU A 160 -16.60 -10.41 16.39
N PRO A 161 -16.69 -10.75 17.69
CA PRO A 161 -15.70 -10.32 18.67
C PRO A 161 -14.29 -10.87 18.40
N LEU A 162 -14.17 -12.07 17.83
CA LEU A 162 -12.88 -12.67 17.46
C LEU A 162 -12.22 -11.91 16.30
N PHE A 163 -13.01 -11.44 15.33
CA PHE A 163 -12.50 -10.57 14.26
C PHE A 163 -12.07 -9.19 14.77
N ALA A 164 -12.78 -8.63 15.76
CA ALA A 164 -12.35 -7.39 16.42
C ALA A 164 -11.03 -7.59 17.20
N LEU A 165 -10.88 -8.73 17.91
CA LEU A 165 -9.64 -9.10 18.58
C LEU A 165 -8.47 -9.26 17.59
N LEU A 166 -8.73 -9.91 16.44
CA LEU A 166 -7.74 -10.03 15.37
C LEU A 166 -7.30 -8.64 14.88
N GLY A 167 -8.25 -7.73 14.64
CA GLY A 167 -7.96 -6.34 14.30
C GLY A 167 -7.10 -5.64 15.34
N MET A 168 -7.37 -5.84 16.63
CA MET A 168 -6.58 -5.26 17.71
C MET A 168 -5.13 -5.78 17.73
N ILE A 169 -4.94 -7.10 17.61
CA ILE A 169 -3.61 -7.73 17.58
C ILE A 169 -2.81 -7.24 16.36
N VAL A 170 -3.44 -7.23 15.18
CA VAL A 170 -2.81 -6.77 13.95
C VAL A 170 -2.49 -5.27 14.01
N GLY A 171 -3.37 -4.45 14.60
CA GLY A 171 -3.14 -3.02 14.82
C GLY A 171 -1.95 -2.74 15.76
N LEU A 172 -1.81 -3.50 16.85
CA LEU A 172 -0.63 -3.39 17.73
C LEU A 172 0.65 -3.86 17.02
N PHE A 173 0.56 -4.95 16.25
CA PHE A 173 1.68 -5.47 15.49
C PHE A 173 2.17 -4.46 14.42
N SER A 174 1.25 -3.79 13.72
CA SER A 174 1.60 -2.78 12.71
C SER A 174 2.30 -1.54 13.29
N VAL A 175 1.99 -1.15 14.53
CA VAL A 175 2.75 -0.10 15.25
C VAL A 175 4.21 -0.52 15.42
N GLY A 176 4.46 -1.77 15.82
CA GLY A 176 5.80 -2.34 15.90
C GLY A 176 6.52 -2.31 14.54
N VAL A 177 5.82 -2.68 13.47
CA VAL A 177 6.35 -2.67 12.10
C VAL A 177 6.85 -1.29 11.69
N ILE A 178 6.05 -0.23 11.90
CA ILE A 178 6.44 1.13 11.51
C ILE A 178 7.60 1.64 12.36
N LYS A 179 7.60 1.37 13.68
CA LYS A 179 8.70 1.78 14.58
C LYS A 179 10.02 1.14 14.18
N VAL A 180 10.03 -0.17 13.92
CA VAL A 180 11.25 -0.89 13.50
C VAL A 180 11.70 -0.41 12.12
N HIS A 181 10.78 -0.23 11.16
CA HIS A 181 11.12 0.31 9.85
C HIS A 181 11.76 1.71 9.95
N ARG A 182 11.18 2.61 10.75
CA ARG A 182 11.73 3.96 10.98
C ARG A 182 13.09 3.90 11.66
N PHE A 183 13.24 3.09 12.70
CA PHE A 183 14.50 2.87 13.40
C PHE A 183 15.59 2.39 12.44
N TRP A 184 15.27 1.40 11.60
CA TRP A 184 16.20 0.81 10.63
C TRP A 184 16.66 1.83 9.57
N VAL A 185 15.73 2.60 9.00
CA VAL A 185 16.08 3.66 8.02
C VAL A 185 16.96 4.74 8.65
N LEU A 186 16.66 5.16 9.88
CA LEU A 186 17.46 6.15 10.61
C LEU A 186 18.84 5.58 10.98
N PHE A 187 18.90 4.31 11.40
CA PHE A 187 20.14 3.62 11.72
C PHE A 187 21.09 3.61 10.52
N MET A 188 20.62 3.25 9.32
CA MET A 188 21.44 3.29 8.10
C MET A 188 21.95 4.68 7.76
N ARG A 189 21.16 5.73 8.02
CA ARG A 189 21.53 7.12 7.72
C ARG A 189 22.47 7.73 8.75
N ARG A 190 22.38 7.30 10.01
CA ARG A 190 23.19 7.82 11.12
C ARG A 190 24.55 7.12 11.21
N ASN A 191 24.59 5.82 10.97
CA ASN A 191 25.82 5.04 11.15
C ASN A 191 26.82 5.31 10.01
N TRP A 192 28.01 5.82 10.36
CA TRP A 192 29.04 6.21 9.38
C TRP A 192 29.52 5.03 8.54
N PHE A 193 29.66 3.84 9.13
CA PHE A 193 30.06 2.64 8.41
C PHE A 193 29.03 2.26 7.33
N PHE A 194 27.76 2.20 7.70
CA PHE A 194 26.68 1.90 6.74
C PHE A 194 26.60 2.94 5.64
N LYS A 195 26.76 4.22 5.98
CA LYS A 195 26.80 5.30 4.99
C LYS A 195 27.97 5.12 4.01
N LYS A 196 29.17 4.80 4.50
CA LYS A 196 30.36 4.66 3.65
C LYS A 196 30.32 3.39 2.79
N VAL A 197 29.79 2.28 3.30
CA VAL A 197 29.76 0.99 2.59
C VAL A 197 28.54 0.90 1.66
N PHE A 198 27.35 1.19 2.17
CA PHE A 198 26.09 0.93 1.48
C PHE A 198 25.48 2.14 0.78
N GLN A 199 25.80 3.38 1.21
CA GLN A 199 25.29 4.59 0.53
C GLN A 199 26.29 5.21 -0.45
N ALA A 200 27.57 4.85 -0.40
CA ALA A 200 28.56 5.32 -1.36
C ALA A 200 28.32 4.74 -2.76
N ASN A 201 27.96 3.44 -2.82
CA ASN A 201 27.69 2.74 -4.07
C ASN A 201 26.26 2.21 -4.09
N PHE A 202 25.48 2.72 -5.05
CA PHE A 202 24.07 2.37 -5.24
C PHE A 202 23.82 0.86 -5.39
N PHE A 203 24.76 0.11 -5.97
CA PHE A 203 24.61 -1.33 -6.27
C PHE A 203 24.92 -2.26 -5.10
N ILE A 204 25.75 -1.85 -4.14
CA ILE A 204 26.22 -2.75 -3.07
C ILE A 204 25.07 -3.14 -2.15
N TYR A 205 24.25 -2.16 -1.75
CA TYR A 205 23.14 -2.42 -0.82
C TYR A 205 22.08 -3.36 -1.41
N PRO A 206 21.56 -3.15 -2.64
CA PRO A 206 20.70 -4.11 -3.29
C PRO A 206 21.30 -5.51 -3.39
N LEU A 207 22.55 -5.64 -3.82
CA LEU A 207 23.20 -6.95 -3.97
C LEU A 207 23.28 -7.70 -2.64
N PHE A 208 23.72 -7.01 -1.58
CA PHE A 208 23.77 -7.55 -0.23
C PHE A 208 22.39 -7.96 0.29
N ALA A 209 21.39 -7.10 0.09
CA ALA A 209 20.02 -7.36 0.52
C ALA A 209 19.41 -8.58 -0.22
N SER A 210 19.59 -8.65 -1.54
CA SER A 210 19.14 -9.77 -2.36
C SER A 210 19.88 -11.07 -2.02
N PHE A 211 21.17 -11.01 -1.68
CA PHE A 211 21.93 -12.18 -1.24
C PHE A 211 21.41 -12.74 0.09
N ILE A 212 21.15 -11.88 1.08
CA ILE A 212 20.55 -12.29 2.36
C ILE A 212 19.15 -12.87 2.13
N PHE A 213 18.33 -12.20 1.32
CA PHE A 213 16.99 -12.67 1.00
C PHE A 213 17.03 -14.05 0.34
N GLY A 214 17.86 -14.24 -0.70
CA GLY A 214 18.01 -15.52 -1.37
C GLY A 214 18.54 -16.63 -0.47
N SER A 215 19.48 -16.30 0.43
CA SER A 215 20.05 -17.27 1.37
C SER A 215 19.03 -17.76 2.40
N ILE A 216 18.18 -16.87 2.92
CA ILE A 216 17.17 -17.22 3.93
C ILE A 216 15.96 -17.91 3.29
N THR A 217 15.56 -17.46 2.11
CA THR A 217 14.40 -18.03 1.38
C THR A 217 14.74 -19.35 0.68
N TYR A 218 16.03 -19.73 0.59
CA TYR A 218 16.45 -20.94 -0.10
C TYR A 218 15.71 -22.18 0.45
N PRO A 219 14.96 -22.92 -0.40
CA PRO A 219 14.00 -23.93 0.04
C PRO A 219 14.57 -25.03 0.93
N GLU A 220 15.83 -25.43 0.75
CA GLU A 220 16.47 -26.49 1.54
C GLU A 220 17.04 -26.01 2.88
N SER A 221 17.04 -24.70 3.14
CA SER A 221 17.57 -24.10 4.36
C SER A 221 16.44 -23.65 5.29
N LEU A 222 16.43 -22.38 5.71
CA LEU A 222 15.34 -21.76 6.46
C LEU A 222 14.03 -21.69 5.65
N GLY A 223 14.13 -21.77 4.31
CA GLY A 223 12.97 -21.83 3.41
C GLY A 223 12.04 -23.01 3.68
N GLN A 224 12.53 -24.13 4.24
CA GLN A 224 11.70 -25.29 4.62
C GLN A 224 10.63 -24.90 5.67
N PHE A 225 10.98 -23.99 6.59
CA PHE A 225 10.09 -23.53 7.65
C PHE A 225 9.26 -22.31 7.26
N MET A 226 9.68 -21.58 6.22
CA MET A 226 9.04 -20.33 5.76
C MET A 226 8.20 -20.53 4.48
N ALA A 227 8.03 -21.75 3.98
CA ALA A 227 7.42 -21.99 2.67
C ALA A 227 8.13 -21.20 1.54
N GLY A 228 9.47 -21.22 1.53
CA GLY A 228 10.31 -20.40 0.64
C GLY A 228 10.20 -20.73 -0.85
N LYS A 229 9.50 -21.81 -1.23
CA LYS A 229 9.22 -22.18 -2.62
C LYS A 229 8.03 -21.40 -3.21
N VAL A 230 7.25 -20.70 -2.38
CA VAL A 230 6.03 -20.04 -2.81
C VAL A 230 6.35 -18.64 -3.33
N ASP A 231 6.00 -18.40 -4.60
CA ASP A 231 6.08 -17.08 -5.23
C ASP A 231 4.99 -16.12 -4.69
N HIS A 232 4.76 -15.00 -5.37
CA HIS A 232 3.73 -14.01 -5.05
C HIS A 232 2.29 -14.57 -4.92
N SER A 233 2.03 -15.83 -5.32
CA SER A 233 0.76 -16.54 -5.10
C SER A 233 0.49 -16.90 -3.63
N PHE A 234 1.45 -16.70 -2.72
CA PHE A 234 1.33 -17.07 -1.31
C PHE A 234 0.08 -16.48 -0.62
N ILE A 235 -0.39 -15.30 -1.05
CA ILE A 235 -1.61 -14.67 -0.55
C ILE A 235 -2.85 -15.51 -0.91
N GLY A 236 -2.89 -16.08 -2.11
CA GLY A 236 -3.93 -16.99 -2.54
C GLY A 236 -3.95 -18.26 -1.69
N ASP A 237 -2.77 -18.85 -1.45
CA ASP A 237 -2.63 -20.07 -0.64
C ASP A 237 -3.10 -19.85 0.81
N LEU A 238 -2.77 -18.70 1.41
CA LEU A 238 -3.16 -18.38 2.79
C LEU A 238 -4.67 -18.11 2.95
N THR A 239 -5.34 -17.66 1.90
CA THR A 239 -6.78 -17.31 1.92
C THR A 239 -7.71 -18.49 1.60
N VAL A 240 -7.14 -19.68 1.32
CA VAL A 240 -7.90 -20.91 1.06
C VAL A 240 -8.80 -21.31 2.24
N SER A 241 -10.02 -21.74 1.95
CA SER A 241 -11.05 -22.01 2.96
C SER A 241 -10.78 -23.19 3.88
N ARG A 242 -10.08 -24.24 3.43
CA ARG A 242 -9.89 -25.48 4.21
C ARG A 242 -9.02 -25.26 5.44
N ALA A 243 -9.49 -25.71 6.62
CA ALA A 243 -8.68 -25.78 7.84
C ALA A 243 -7.72 -26.98 7.80
N CYS A 244 -6.52 -26.83 8.37
CA CYS A 244 -5.61 -27.94 8.53
C CYS A 244 -6.10 -28.81 9.70
N LYS A 245 -6.66 -29.98 9.41
CA LYS A 245 -7.11 -30.91 10.46
C LYS A 245 -5.91 -31.67 11.00
N THR A 246 -5.40 -31.29 12.16
CA THR A 246 -4.51 -32.14 12.97
C THR A 246 -5.27 -32.62 14.19
N LYS A 247 -5.48 -33.94 14.32
CA LYS A 247 -6.11 -34.53 15.52
C LYS A 247 -5.15 -34.69 16.70
N THR A 248 -3.85 -34.47 16.51
CA THR A 248 -2.85 -34.45 17.59
C THR A 248 -1.69 -33.54 17.20
N LEU A 249 -1.01 -32.98 18.19
CA LEU A 249 0.19 -32.11 18.06
C LEU A 249 1.35 -32.76 17.25
N TRP A 250 1.24 -34.08 16.96
CA TRP A 250 2.24 -34.92 16.31
C TRP A 250 1.64 -35.87 15.24
N ALA A 251 0.39 -35.66 14.79
CA ALA A 251 -0.18 -36.50 13.72
C ALA A 251 0.17 -35.95 12.33
N HIS A 252 0.66 -36.87 11.49
CA HIS A 252 0.88 -36.74 10.06
C HIS A 252 -0.35 -36.09 9.37
N VAL A 253 -0.10 -34.98 8.68
CA VAL A 253 -1.11 -34.18 7.98
C VAL A 253 -1.50 -34.88 6.68
N ILE A 254 -2.71 -35.43 6.60
CA ILE A 254 -3.30 -35.88 5.32
C ILE A 254 -4.19 -34.76 4.79
N SER A 255 -3.67 -33.95 3.87
CA SER A 255 -4.44 -32.97 3.12
C SER A 255 -3.76 -32.68 1.78
N HIS A 256 -4.15 -33.44 0.74
CA HIS A 256 -3.67 -33.25 -0.63
C HIS A 256 -3.91 -31.81 -1.14
N SER A 257 -2.82 -31.20 -1.64
CA SER A 257 -2.69 -30.34 -2.82
C SER A 257 -2.58 -28.81 -2.68
N ILE A 258 -2.71 -28.18 -1.50
CA ILE A 258 -2.47 -26.72 -1.36
C ILE A 258 -1.72 -26.36 -0.06
N THR A 259 -1.76 -27.22 0.96
CA THR A 259 -1.03 -27.07 2.24
C THR A 259 0.38 -27.66 2.21
N ASP A 260 0.76 -28.27 1.09
CA ASP A 260 2.07 -28.92 0.90
C ASP A 260 3.22 -27.90 0.99
N ASN A 261 2.97 -26.66 0.58
CA ASN A 261 3.96 -25.58 0.64
C ASN A 261 4.38 -25.20 2.08
N TYR A 262 3.51 -25.38 3.07
CA TYR A 262 3.70 -24.92 4.46
C TYR A 262 4.05 -26.03 5.45
N THR A 263 4.15 -27.28 4.98
CA THR A 263 4.46 -28.47 5.80
C THR A 263 5.92 -28.91 5.68
N GLY A 264 6.74 -28.14 4.94
CA GLY A 264 8.15 -28.45 4.68
C GLY A 264 8.31 -29.53 3.60
N LEU A 265 9.53 -29.68 3.07
CA LEU A 265 9.82 -30.61 1.96
C LEU A 265 9.49 -32.08 2.28
N ASN A 266 9.58 -32.45 3.56
CA ASN A 266 9.31 -33.81 4.04
C ASN A 266 7.94 -33.95 4.75
N HIS A 267 7.10 -32.91 4.75
CA HIS A 267 5.83 -32.87 5.50
C HIS A 267 5.94 -33.07 7.03
N ASP A 268 7.14 -32.91 7.59
CA ASP A 268 7.40 -33.11 9.02
C ASP A 268 7.07 -31.89 9.90
N VAL A 269 6.91 -30.70 9.28
CA VAL A 269 6.74 -29.44 10.01
C VAL A 269 5.28 -29.09 10.15
N SER A 270 4.85 -28.84 11.39
CA SER A 270 3.48 -28.40 11.66
C SER A 270 3.27 -26.95 11.21
N ILE A 271 2.06 -26.66 10.72
CA ILE A 271 1.69 -25.31 10.25
C ILE A 271 1.76 -24.26 11.38
N PHE A 272 1.63 -24.70 12.63
CA PHE A 272 1.75 -23.88 13.83
C PHE A 272 3.18 -23.44 14.13
N VAL A 273 4.18 -24.11 13.56
CA VAL A 273 5.59 -23.69 13.64
C VAL A 273 5.98 -22.89 12.41
N SER A 274 5.54 -23.30 11.22
CA SER A 274 5.91 -22.61 9.97
C SER A 274 5.32 -21.21 9.86
N LEU A 275 4.05 -20.98 10.24
CA LEU A 275 3.42 -19.66 10.15
C LEU A 275 4.06 -18.59 11.07
N PRO A 276 4.33 -18.82 12.36
CA PRO A 276 5.04 -17.83 13.18
C PRO A 276 6.44 -17.55 12.68
N VAL A 277 7.18 -18.59 12.23
CA VAL A 277 8.52 -18.41 11.64
C VAL A 277 8.43 -17.55 10.39
N PHE A 278 7.44 -17.81 9.52
CA PHE A 278 7.16 -16.97 8.36
C PHE A 278 6.89 -15.52 8.75
N ILE A 279 5.98 -15.27 9.69
CA ILE A 279 5.63 -13.91 10.12
C ILE A 279 6.87 -13.15 10.59
N VAL A 280 7.70 -13.75 11.45
CA VAL A 280 8.88 -13.09 12.02
C VAL A 280 9.97 -12.87 10.98
N VAL A 281 10.33 -13.91 10.22
CA VAL A 281 11.43 -13.81 9.24
C VAL A 281 11.04 -12.92 8.07
N TYR A 282 9.84 -13.11 7.53
CA TYR A 282 9.32 -12.31 6.41
C TYR A 282 9.15 -10.83 6.82
N PHE A 283 8.80 -10.56 8.08
CA PHE A 283 8.77 -9.20 8.62
C PHE A 283 10.13 -8.50 8.51
N PHE A 284 11.21 -9.10 9.01
CA PHE A 284 12.55 -8.49 8.93
C PHE A 284 13.07 -8.39 7.49
N LEU A 285 12.82 -9.42 6.67
CA LEU A 285 13.17 -9.40 5.25
C LEU A 285 12.43 -8.29 4.50
N SER A 286 11.15 -8.06 4.79
CA SER A 286 10.36 -6.99 4.14
C SER A 286 10.93 -5.60 4.43
N ILE A 287 11.41 -5.34 5.65
CA ILE A 287 12.06 -4.07 6.02
C ILE A 287 13.38 -3.89 5.26
N LEU A 288 14.18 -4.95 5.14
CA LEU A 288 15.43 -4.92 4.40
C LEU A 288 15.21 -4.69 2.90
N CYS A 289 14.17 -5.30 2.31
CA CYS A 289 13.84 -5.16 0.89
C CYS A 289 13.25 -3.77 0.56
N THR A 290 12.37 -3.25 1.41
CA THR A 290 11.73 -1.93 1.22
C THR A 290 12.70 -0.77 1.35
N THR A 291 13.81 -0.95 2.07
CA THR A 291 14.86 0.07 2.21
C THR A 291 15.83 0.13 1.04
N MET A 292 15.79 -0.85 0.13
CA MET A 292 16.63 -0.83 -1.08
C MET A 292 16.26 0.35 -1.98
N PRO A 293 17.23 0.98 -2.65
CA PRO A 293 16.98 2.11 -3.56
C PRO A 293 16.40 1.65 -4.93
N VAL A 294 15.51 0.66 -4.92
CA VAL A 294 14.81 0.07 -6.07
C VAL A 294 13.34 0.55 -6.07
N PRO A 295 12.63 0.64 -7.22
CA PRO A 295 11.18 0.81 -7.21
C PRO A 295 10.50 -0.36 -6.48
N SER A 296 10.01 -0.11 -5.26
CA SER A 296 9.33 -1.09 -4.41
C SER A 296 8.15 -0.45 -3.67
N GLY A 297 7.06 -1.20 -3.54
CA GLY A 297 5.89 -0.92 -2.73
C GLY A 297 5.92 -1.69 -1.42
N VAL A 298 5.28 -1.14 -0.38
CA VAL A 298 5.24 -1.77 0.96
C VAL A 298 3.93 -2.53 1.20
N ILE A 299 2.88 -2.22 0.43
CA ILE A 299 1.52 -2.72 0.67
C ILE A 299 1.45 -4.24 0.52
N LEU A 300 2.03 -4.82 -0.54
CA LEU A 300 2.05 -6.28 -0.73
C LEU A 300 2.71 -7.04 0.43
N SER A 301 3.81 -6.52 0.96
CA SER A 301 4.50 -7.15 2.10
C SER A 301 3.65 -7.11 3.37
N ALA A 302 2.97 -5.99 3.64
CA ALA A 302 2.04 -5.85 4.76
C ALA A 302 0.83 -6.78 4.60
N LEU A 303 0.30 -6.90 3.38
CA LEU A 303 -0.80 -7.82 3.05
C LEU A 303 -0.41 -9.26 3.40
N GLY A 304 0.79 -9.68 3.02
CA GLY A 304 1.30 -11.01 3.31
C GLY A 304 1.46 -11.32 4.80
N ILE A 305 2.06 -10.40 5.55
CA ILE A 305 2.22 -10.56 7.00
C ILE A 305 0.86 -10.61 7.71
N GLY A 306 -0.10 -9.78 7.25
CA GLY A 306 -1.46 -9.78 7.75
C GLY A 306 -2.20 -11.08 7.46
N ALA A 307 -2.07 -11.61 6.23
CA ALA A 307 -2.66 -12.88 5.84
C ALA A 307 -2.16 -14.04 6.70
N ALA A 308 -0.83 -14.11 6.92
CA ALA A 308 -0.23 -15.14 7.76
C ALA A 308 -0.67 -15.02 9.23
N THR A 309 -0.73 -13.80 9.78
CA THR A 309 -1.20 -13.54 11.15
C THR A 309 -2.67 -13.93 11.33
N GLY A 310 -3.51 -13.57 10.37
CA GLY A 310 -4.92 -13.94 10.35
C GLY A 310 -5.12 -15.46 10.23
N ARG A 311 -4.35 -16.10 9.34
CA ARG A 311 -4.38 -17.56 9.17
C ARG A 311 -3.99 -18.29 10.45
N LEU A 312 -2.91 -17.87 11.09
CA LEU A 312 -2.43 -18.43 12.35
C LEU A 312 -3.51 -18.36 13.43
N MET A 313 -4.16 -17.20 13.58
CA MET A 313 -5.24 -17.03 14.56
C MET A 313 -6.46 -17.89 14.23
N GLY A 314 -6.83 -18.01 12.95
CA GLY A 314 -7.90 -18.88 12.49
C GLY A 314 -7.64 -20.37 12.76
N GLU A 315 -6.40 -20.85 12.55
CA GLU A 315 -6.02 -22.24 12.85
C GLU A 315 -6.01 -22.51 14.36
N VAL A 316 -5.53 -21.55 15.16
CA VAL A 316 -5.59 -21.63 16.63
C VAL A 316 -7.03 -21.76 17.10
N PHE A 317 -7.95 -20.94 16.58
CA PHE A 317 -9.38 -21.04 16.92
C PHE A 317 -10.04 -22.31 16.40
N SER A 318 -9.60 -22.83 15.25
CA SER A 318 -10.09 -24.11 14.74
C SER A 318 -9.81 -25.26 15.71
N ILE A 319 -8.66 -25.25 16.41
CA ILE A 319 -8.36 -26.23 17.47
C ILE A 319 -9.35 -26.11 18.64
N PHE A 320 -9.62 -24.87 19.09
CA PHE A 320 -10.51 -24.62 20.22
C PHE A 320 -12.00 -24.82 19.90
N ASN A 321 -12.38 -24.90 18.61
CA ASN A 321 -13.78 -24.99 18.19
C ASN A 321 -14.49 -26.31 18.58
N ASN A 322 -13.76 -27.32 19.06
CA ASN A 322 -14.40 -28.46 19.72
C ASN A 322 -14.94 -28.12 21.13
N GLY A 323 -14.82 -26.85 21.60
CA GLY A 323 -15.24 -26.40 22.93
C GLY A 323 -15.93 -25.04 23.01
N PHE A 324 -16.12 -24.29 21.91
CA PHE A 324 -16.82 -22.99 21.93
C PHE A 324 -18.33 -23.15 21.69
N VAL A 325 -19.05 -23.76 22.64
CA VAL A 325 -20.52 -23.78 22.65
C VAL A 325 -21.01 -22.66 23.57
N TRP A 326 -21.24 -21.46 23.04
CA TRP A 326 -21.94 -20.40 23.79
C TRP A 326 -23.46 -20.53 23.71
N THR A 327 -23.98 -21.17 22.67
CA THR A 327 -25.41 -21.50 22.50
C THR A 327 -25.49 -22.79 21.71
N GLY A 328 -26.38 -23.72 22.07
CA GLY A 328 -26.55 -25.05 21.45
C GLY A 328 -26.99 -25.08 19.97
N ALA A 329 -26.59 -24.10 19.17
CA ALA A 329 -26.72 -24.10 17.72
C ALA A 329 -25.54 -24.88 17.09
N VAL A 330 -25.88 -25.62 16.04
CA VAL A 330 -25.03 -26.51 15.23
C VAL A 330 -23.58 -26.04 15.10
N HIS A 331 -22.63 -26.93 15.38
CA HIS A 331 -21.19 -26.73 15.19
C HIS A 331 -20.90 -26.31 13.74
N GLN A 332 -20.72 -25.01 13.49
CA GLN A 332 -20.16 -24.53 12.23
C GLN A 332 -18.63 -24.62 12.33
N ALA A 333 -18.01 -25.23 11.32
CA ALA A 333 -16.56 -25.31 11.25
C ALA A 333 -15.99 -23.91 10.97
N ILE A 334 -15.08 -23.44 11.83
CA ILE A 334 -14.33 -22.20 11.61
C ILE A 334 -13.45 -22.38 10.36
N TYR A 335 -13.60 -21.45 9.42
CA TYR A 335 -12.79 -21.41 8.19
C TYR A 335 -11.62 -20.44 8.35
N PRO A 336 -10.37 -20.92 8.54
CA PRO A 336 -9.22 -20.05 8.79
C PRO A 336 -8.86 -19.15 7.60
N GLY A 337 -9.31 -19.49 6.39
CA GLY A 337 -9.18 -18.62 5.21
C GLY A 337 -9.90 -17.27 5.38
N VAL A 338 -11.04 -17.21 6.08
CA VAL A 338 -11.75 -15.95 6.35
C VAL A 338 -10.91 -15.06 7.26
N TYR A 339 -10.28 -15.63 8.29
CA TYR A 339 -9.39 -14.90 9.20
C TYR A 339 -8.14 -14.39 8.48
N ALA A 340 -7.59 -15.15 7.53
CA ALA A 340 -6.48 -14.70 6.68
C ALA A 340 -6.86 -13.47 5.84
N VAL A 341 -8.05 -13.46 5.23
CA VAL A 341 -8.56 -12.29 4.47
C VAL A 341 -8.74 -11.08 5.39
N VAL A 342 -9.32 -11.26 6.57
CA VAL A 342 -9.51 -10.17 7.57
C VAL A 342 -8.17 -9.63 8.05
N GLY A 343 -7.23 -10.49 8.43
CA GLY A 343 -5.91 -10.10 8.91
C GLY A 343 -5.08 -9.35 7.85
N SER A 344 -5.16 -9.81 6.60
CA SER A 344 -4.57 -9.14 5.44
C SER A 344 -5.10 -7.69 5.28
N ALA A 345 -6.43 -7.53 5.21
CA ALA A 345 -7.06 -6.23 5.05
C ALA A 345 -6.73 -5.29 6.22
N ALA A 346 -6.78 -5.82 7.46
CA ALA A 346 -6.53 -5.09 8.69
C ALA A 346 -5.07 -4.62 8.80
N MET A 347 -4.11 -5.43 8.37
CA MET A 347 -2.69 -5.07 8.39
C MET A 347 -2.41 -3.95 7.39
N VAL A 348 -2.89 -4.07 6.15
CA VAL A 348 -2.72 -3.00 5.18
C VAL A 348 -3.43 -1.73 5.67
N GLY A 349 -4.70 -1.83 6.06
CA GLY A 349 -5.51 -0.69 6.48
C GLY A 349 -4.93 0.06 7.69
N SER A 350 -4.34 -0.67 8.65
CA SER A 350 -3.66 -0.04 9.79
C SER A 350 -2.33 0.60 9.41
N VAL A 351 -1.52 -0.01 8.55
CA VAL A 351 -0.23 0.55 8.10
C VAL A 351 -0.43 1.81 7.24
N THR A 352 -1.48 1.85 6.42
CA THR A 352 -1.77 2.97 5.51
C THR A 352 -2.75 4.01 6.07
N HIS A 353 -3.41 3.75 7.20
CA HIS A 353 -4.51 4.57 7.76
C HIS A 353 -5.72 4.68 6.83
N THR A 354 -6.14 3.57 6.23
CA THR A 354 -7.18 3.53 5.19
C THR A 354 -8.22 2.45 5.45
N ILE A 355 -9.50 2.76 5.22
CA ILE A 355 -10.62 1.81 5.39
C ILE A 355 -10.97 1.15 4.05
N SER A 356 -10.68 1.82 2.93
CA SER A 356 -10.85 1.33 1.56
C SER A 356 -10.16 -0.01 1.25
N THR A 357 -9.17 -0.42 2.06
CA THR A 357 -8.53 -1.74 1.95
C THR A 357 -9.50 -2.90 2.14
N ALA A 358 -10.58 -2.70 2.91
CA ALA A 358 -11.66 -3.68 3.03
C ALA A 358 -12.38 -3.91 1.70
N VAL A 359 -12.65 -2.83 0.95
CA VAL A 359 -13.30 -2.89 -0.37
C VAL A 359 -12.39 -3.53 -1.40
N ILE A 360 -11.09 -3.21 -1.36
CA ILE A 360 -10.09 -3.85 -2.23
C ILE A 360 -10.05 -5.35 -1.99
N MET A 361 -9.93 -5.79 -0.73
CA MET A 361 -9.90 -7.22 -0.40
C MET A 361 -11.19 -7.92 -0.79
N PHE A 362 -12.33 -7.25 -0.66
CA PHE A 362 -13.60 -7.74 -1.18
C PHE A 362 -13.56 -7.96 -2.72
N GLU A 363 -13.17 -6.96 -3.50
CA GLU A 363 -13.12 -7.07 -4.97
C GLU A 363 -12.08 -8.11 -5.43
N MET A 364 -10.96 -8.24 -4.71
CA MET A 364 -9.90 -9.20 -5.02
C MET A 364 -10.28 -10.65 -4.71
N THR A 365 -11.12 -10.87 -3.68
CA THR A 365 -11.59 -12.21 -3.28
C THR A 365 -12.86 -12.63 -4.01
N GLY A 366 -13.67 -11.67 -4.45
CA GLY A 366 -14.90 -11.87 -5.22
C GLY A 366 -16.08 -12.43 -4.42
N GLN A 367 -16.01 -12.45 -3.09
CA GLN A 367 -17.09 -12.95 -2.24
C GLN A 367 -17.53 -11.91 -1.21
N LEU A 368 -18.78 -11.43 -1.35
CA LEU A 368 -19.38 -10.41 -0.48
C LEU A 368 -19.61 -10.87 0.96
N LEU A 369 -19.60 -12.18 1.20
CA LEU A 369 -19.99 -12.75 2.49
C LEU A 369 -19.03 -12.37 3.62
N ALA A 370 -17.75 -12.12 3.35
CA ALA A 370 -16.77 -11.75 4.39
C ALA A 370 -16.68 -10.23 4.66
N LEU A 371 -17.51 -9.40 4.01
CA LEU A 371 -17.36 -7.93 4.05
C LEU A 371 -17.46 -7.35 5.47
N LEU A 372 -18.46 -7.77 6.25
CA LEU A 372 -18.70 -7.23 7.58
C LEU A 372 -17.56 -7.57 8.58
N PRO A 373 -17.09 -8.83 8.69
CA PRO A 373 -15.89 -9.17 9.47
C PRO A 373 -14.65 -8.36 9.08
N VAL A 374 -14.41 -8.21 7.77
CA VAL A 374 -13.27 -7.46 7.24
C VAL A 374 -13.34 -6.00 7.66
N LEU A 375 -14.51 -5.37 7.53
CA LEU A 375 -14.71 -3.97 7.91
C LEU A 375 -14.45 -3.74 9.41
N ILE A 376 -14.96 -4.63 10.27
CA ILE A 376 -14.75 -4.54 11.72
C ILE A 376 -13.25 -4.67 12.04
N GLY A 377 -12.57 -5.68 11.48
CA GLY A 377 -11.14 -5.88 11.70
C GLY A 377 -10.30 -4.68 11.25
N VAL A 378 -10.61 -4.11 10.08
CA VAL A 378 -9.91 -2.94 9.52
C VAL A 378 -10.13 -1.69 10.38
N ILE A 379 -11.37 -1.40 10.79
CA ILE A 379 -11.68 -0.21 11.60
C ILE A 379 -10.98 -0.30 12.96
N VAL A 380 -11.04 -1.46 13.63
CA VAL A 380 -10.40 -1.66 14.94
C VAL A 380 -8.87 -1.56 14.80
N ALA A 381 -8.27 -2.21 13.80
CA ALA A 381 -6.84 -2.15 13.57
C ALA A 381 -6.35 -0.72 13.28
N ASN A 382 -7.09 0.02 12.46
CA ASN A 382 -6.77 1.40 12.13
C ASN A 382 -6.91 2.33 13.34
N ALA A 383 -7.96 2.15 14.15
CA ALA A 383 -8.16 2.94 15.38
C ALA A 383 -7.04 2.71 16.39
N VAL A 384 -6.64 1.45 16.60
CA VAL A 384 -5.52 1.10 17.49
C VAL A 384 -4.21 1.70 16.97
N HIS A 385 -3.91 1.52 15.69
CA HIS A 385 -2.65 2.00 15.12
C HIS A 385 -2.55 3.53 15.13
N SER A 386 -3.62 4.22 14.71
CA SER A 386 -3.69 5.69 14.63
C SER A 386 -3.52 6.37 16.00
N TYR A 387 -3.81 5.64 17.10
CA TYR A 387 -3.57 6.15 18.45
C TYR A 387 -2.07 6.22 18.79
N PHE A 388 -1.24 5.32 18.25
CA PHE A 388 0.17 5.19 18.64
C PHE A 388 1.15 5.83 17.64
N GLU A 389 0.95 5.67 16.34
CA GLU A 389 1.91 6.07 15.31
C GLU A 389 1.25 6.66 14.05
N ILE A 390 2.04 7.40 13.29
CA ILE A 390 1.64 7.94 11.98
C ILE A 390 1.69 6.87 10.88
N SER A 391 0.95 7.11 9.80
CA SER A 391 0.93 6.21 8.64
C SER A 391 2.33 5.99 8.06
N ILE A 392 2.54 4.86 7.38
CA ILE A 392 3.84 4.58 6.77
C ILE A 392 4.20 5.59 5.67
N ILE A 393 3.20 6.11 4.95
CA ILE A 393 3.40 7.12 3.90
C ILE A 393 3.90 8.42 4.54
N ASP A 394 3.27 8.87 5.63
CA ASP A 394 3.67 10.10 6.33
C ASP A 394 5.03 9.93 7.02
N SER A 395 5.31 8.75 7.56
CA SER A 395 6.62 8.38 8.07
C SER A 395 7.70 8.47 6.98
N MET A 396 7.43 7.97 5.78
CA MET A 396 8.34 8.10 4.64
C MET A 396 8.54 9.56 4.19
N ILE A 397 7.49 10.38 4.21
CA ILE A 397 7.56 11.82 3.89
C ILE A 397 8.50 12.53 4.89
N GLN A 398 8.33 12.29 6.19
CA GLN A 398 9.19 12.86 7.24
C GLN A 398 10.63 12.39 7.10
N LEU A 399 10.84 11.09 6.87
CA LEU A 399 12.17 10.51 6.67
C LEU A 399 12.86 11.12 5.44
N ARG A 400 12.14 11.37 4.34
CA ARG A 400 12.70 12.00 3.13
C ARG A 400 12.80 13.52 3.23
N LYS A 401 12.25 14.15 4.26
CA LYS A 401 12.17 15.61 4.42
C LYS A 401 11.53 16.31 3.22
N LEU A 402 10.48 15.69 2.67
CA LEU A 402 9.75 16.30 1.55
C LEU A 402 8.97 17.53 2.05
N PRO A 403 8.82 18.58 1.21
CA PRO A 403 8.01 19.74 1.55
C PRO A 403 6.54 19.32 1.59
N TYR A 404 6.05 19.01 2.78
CA TYR A 404 4.69 18.56 3.01
C TYR A 404 4.13 19.31 4.22
N LEU A 405 3.01 20.01 4.01
CA LEU A 405 2.27 20.62 5.09
C LEU A 405 1.40 19.53 5.74
N PRO A 406 1.64 19.14 7.01
CA PRO A 406 0.81 18.16 7.69
C PRO A 406 -0.57 18.70 8.00
N ASP A 407 -1.53 17.80 8.23
CA ASP A 407 -2.86 18.20 8.69
C ASP A 407 -2.77 18.72 10.13
N ILE A 408 -3.34 19.90 10.35
CA ILE A 408 -3.33 20.53 11.67
C ILE A 408 -4.33 19.76 12.54
N SER A 409 -3.83 18.96 13.47
CA SER A 409 -4.70 18.30 14.45
C SER A 409 -5.45 19.36 15.27
N ILE A 410 -6.75 19.17 15.46
CA ILE A 410 -7.63 20.09 16.19
C ILE A 410 -7.10 20.36 17.62
N GLY A 411 -6.34 19.44 18.20
CA GLY A 411 -5.74 19.57 19.53
C GLY A 411 -4.40 20.32 19.63
N CYS A 412 -3.75 20.71 18.53
CA CYS A 412 -2.46 21.42 18.59
C CYS A 412 -2.66 22.94 18.58
N SER A 413 -2.61 23.57 19.76
CA SER A 413 -2.71 25.03 19.93
C SER A 413 -1.56 25.80 19.26
N MET A 414 -0.36 25.21 19.15
CA MET A 414 0.82 25.85 18.60
C MET A 414 0.62 26.33 17.15
N PHE A 415 0.04 25.50 16.28
CA PHE A 415 -0.19 25.88 14.88
C PHE A 415 -1.25 26.96 14.72
N HIS A 416 -2.21 27.03 15.65
CA HIS A 416 -3.24 28.07 15.66
C HIS A 416 -2.70 29.44 16.09
N SER A 417 -1.56 29.49 16.78
CA SER A 417 -0.89 30.76 17.16
C SER A 417 -0.03 31.38 16.05
N ILE A 418 0.29 30.60 15.01
CA ILE A 418 1.11 31.07 13.89
C ILE A 418 0.24 31.91 12.97
N THR A 419 0.61 33.18 12.80
CA THR A 419 -0.10 34.10 11.91
C THR A 419 0.62 34.23 10.58
N VAL A 420 -0.12 34.51 9.50
CA VAL A 420 0.43 34.74 8.15
C VAL A 420 1.51 35.83 8.15
N ARG A 421 1.41 36.80 9.07
CA ARG A 421 2.38 37.87 9.26
C ARG A 421 3.81 37.36 9.53
N GLN A 422 3.97 36.21 10.17
CA GLN A 422 5.28 35.68 10.58
C GLN A 422 6.08 35.09 9.41
N PHE A 423 5.41 34.64 8.35
CA PHE A 423 6.07 33.99 7.21
C PHE A 423 5.77 34.66 5.86
N MET A 424 4.92 35.70 5.82
CA MET A 424 4.79 36.50 4.61
C MET A 424 6.09 37.22 4.29
N ILE A 425 6.49 37.20 3.02
CA ILE A 425 7.68 37.91 2.57
C ILE A 425 7.36 39.40 2.54
N GLN A 426 8.08 40.19 3.35
CA GLN A 426 7.99 41.65 3.36
C GLN A 426 9.37 42.25 3.06
N PRO A 427 9.44 43.34 2.27
CA PRO A 427 8.33 44.01 1.57
C PRO A 427 7.95 43.33 0.23
N VAL A 428 6.72 43.59 -0.24
CA VAL A 428 6.24 43.09 -1.56
C VAL A 428 6.80 43.99 -2.66
N TYR A 429 7.88 43.57 -3.31
CA TYR A 429 8.62 44.40 -4.28
C TYR A 429 7.96 44.55 -5.65
N SER A 430 6.98 43.69 -5.99
CA SER A 430 6.45 43.55 -7.35
C SER A 430 4.95 43.82 -7.39
N VAL A 431 4.56 45.08 -7.27
CA VAL A 431 3.16 45.52 -7.32
C VAL A 431 2.93 46.37 -8.58
N VAL A 432 1.86 46.08 -9.31
CA VAL A 432 1.44 46.90 -10.46
C VAL A 432 0.42 47.91 -9.96
N ARG A 433 0.70 49.20 -10.13
CA ARG A 433 -0.26 50.27 -9.79
C ARG A 433 -1.11 50.58 -11.01
N LYS A 434 -2.36 51.01 -10.83
CA LYS A 434 -3.19 51.45 -11.98
C LYS A 434 -2.53 52.56 -12.81
N ALA A 435 -1.72 53.40 -12.17
CA ALA A 435 -0.96 54.48 -12.83
C ALA A 435 0.42 54.06 -13.38
N THR A 436 0.81 52.77 -13.36
CA THR A 436 2.15 52.37 -13.86
C THR A 436 2.30 52.66 -15.34
N THR A 437 3.38 53.35 -15.69
CA THR A 437 3.76 53.58 -17.10
C THR A 437 4.33 52.30 -17.72
N TYR A 438 4.24 52.20 -19.05
CA TYR A 438 4.79 51.05 -19.80
C TYR A 438 6.25 50.74 -19.44
N ARG A 439 7.09 51.78 -19.31
CA ARG A 439 8.50 51.64 -18.95
C ARG A 439 8.72 51.07 -17.55
N GLN A 440 7.84 51.40 -16.60
CA GLN A 440 7.88 50.84 -15.25
C GLN A 440 7.46 49.37 -15.24
N ALA A 441 6.41 49.00 -15.99
CA ALA A 441 5.99 47.62 -16.13
C ALA A 441 7.09 46.75 -16.78
N GLN A 442 7.75 47.24 -17.82
CA GLN A 442 8.87 46.54 -18.45
C GLN A 442 10.05 46.33 -17.49
N LYS A 443 10.41 47.36 -16.70
CA LYS A 443 11.43 47.23 -15.65
C LYS A 443 11.03 46.20 -14.58
N LEU A 444 9.77 46.21 -14.17
CA LEU A 444 9.25 45.27 -13.16
C LEU A 444 9.35 43.82 -13.67
N LEU A 445 8.93 43.57 -14.92
CA LEU A 445 9.08 42.25 -15.55
C LEU A 445 10.54 41.81 -15.67
N ALA A 446 11.45 42.73 -16.03
CA ALA A 446 12.88 42.45 -16.11
C ALA A 446 13.50 42.15 -14.73
N CYS A 447 13.07 42.86 -13.68
CA CYS A 447 13.56 42.68 -12.32
C CYS A 447 13.00 41.42 -11.62
N SER A 448 11.81 40.94 -12.01
CA SER A 448 11.16 39.77 -11.39
C SER A 448 10.81 38.67 -12.40
N PRO A 449 11.81 37.98 -12.98
CA PRO A 449 11.58 36.95 -14.01
C PRO A 449 10.91 35.66 -13.50
N LYS A 450 10.87 35.46 -12.18
CA LYS A 450 10.32 34.24 -11.56
C LYS A 450 8.85 34.37 -11.11
N ILE A 451 8.29 35.57 -11.14
CA ILE A 451 6.94 35.85 -10.64
C ILE A 451 5.97 35.83 -11.82
N SER A 452 4.94 34.97 -11.75
CA SER A 452 3.91 34.83 -12.78
C SER A 452 2.68 35.70 -12.52
N ILE A 453 2.44 36.09 -11.27
CA ILE A 453 1.23 36.80 -10.83
C ILE A 453 1.66 38.05 -10.07
N PHE A 454 1.15 39.20 -10.51
CA PHE A 454 1.40 40.48 -9.85
C PHE A 454 0.10 41.01 -9.23
N PRO A 455 0.10 41.38 -7.93
CA PRO A 455 -1.02 42.07 -7.34
C PRO A 455 -1.17 43.46 -7.97
N ILE A 456 -2.42 43.83 -8.25
CA ILE A 456 -2.80 45.16 -8.75
C ILE A 456 -3.28 46.00 -7.57
N VAL A 457 -2.73 47.20 -7.42
CA VAL A 457 -3.06 48.14 -6.33
C VAL A 457 -3.45 49.50 -6.91
N ASP A 458 -4.31 50.24 -6.22
CA ASP A 458 -4.82 51.52 -6.70
C ASP A 458 -3.77 52.64 -6.72
N SER A 459 -2.86 52.70 -5.73
CA SER A 459 -1.86 53.76 -5.55
C SER A 459 -0.50 53.28 -5.11
#